data_AF-A0A976LGK1-F1
#
_entry.id   AF-A0A976LGK1-F1
#
_cell.length_a   1.000
_cell.length_b   1.000
_cell.length_c   1.000
_cell.angle_alpha   90.00
_cell.angle_beta   90.00
_cell.angle_gamma   90.00
#
_symmetry.space_group_name_H-M   'P 1'
#
loop_
_entity.id
_entity.type
_entity.pdbx_description
1 polymer ?
#
loop_
_entity_poly.entity_id
_entity_poly.type
_entity_poly.pdbx_seq_one_letter_code
_entity_poly.pdbx_strand_id
1 'polypeptide(L)'
;MIDNAPLLTLVHKGLTIEGYSRAAVQSYWRILELKLGFDLGAHPWSFMGTGTWFITHTHLDHIAALPVYLARRRMMKMEPPRIYVPESAVDSIQKLLRIVTRLDRGRLPCELVGVRPGDEIELSREHVVSVSETCHTIPSVGYVVWDRRRKLKSEFQGLPGDRIRDLRLSGVDVTHEVRVPLVAYLGDSSPEGLDRCPAMFEAMVLITELTFVAHNHRKEKIHKFGHMHLDDLLARRDRFQNDVIIATHFSTRYTDDRIRRIIDRKLPDMLGGRLKVWL
;
A
#
# COMPACT_ATOMS: atom_id res chain seq x y z
N MET A 1 20.79 -6.69 14.42
CA MET A 1 19.72 -5.69 14.21
C MET A 1 18.63 -5.99 15.24
N ILE A 2 17.95 -4.99 15.80
CA ILE A 2 16.90 -5.23 16.80
C ILE A 2 15.74 -5.97 16.13
N ASP A 3 15.37 -7.13 16.66
CA ASP A 3 14.20 -7.90 16.26
C ASP A 3 13.02 -7.55 17.17
N ASN A 4 12.15 -6.64 16.70
CA ASN A 4 11.04 -6.10 17.50
C ASN A 4 9.66 -6.30 16.86
N ALA A 5 9.59 -6.90 15.68
CA ALA A 5 8.35 -7.12 14.96
C ALA A 5 8.57 -8.19 13.87
N PRO A 6 7.61 -9.09 13.64
CA PRO A 6 7.71 -10.12 12.60
C PRO A 6 7.93 -9.50 11.23
N LEU A 7 8.70 -10.17 10.38
CA LEU A 7 9.02 -9.64 9.06
C LEU A 7 9.19 -10.78 8.07
N LEU A 8 8.44 -10.70 6.98
CA LEU A 8 8.63 -11.54 5.81
C LEU A 8 9.17 -10.68 4.66
N THR A 9 9.91 -11.30 3.75
CA THR A 9 10.55 -10.63 2.62
C THR A 9 10.27 -11.39 1.33
N LEU A 10 9.91 -10.66 0.29
CA LEU A 10 9.79 -11.15 -1.08
C LEU A 10 10.54 -10.22 -2.01
N VAL A 11 11.33 -10.78 -2.93
CA VAL A 11 11.98 -10.02 -3.99
C VAL A 11 11.34 -10.38 -5.32
N HIS A 12 10.89 -9.38 -6.09
CA HIS A 12 10.29 -9.58 -7.41
C HIS A 12 10.67 -8.43 -8.36
N LYS A 13 11.24 -8.77 -9.52
CA LYS A 13 11.61 -7.82 -10.60
C LYS A 13 12.32 -6.54 -10.11
N GLY A 14 13.24 -6.68 -9.15
CA GLY A 14 14.03 -5.56 -8.60
C GLY A 14 13.35 -4.76 -7.50
N LEU A 15 12.18 -5.20 -7.01
CA LEU A 15 11.55 -4.68 -5.81
C LEU A 15 11.69 -5.67 -4.66
N THR A 16 12.07 -5.16 -3.49
CA THR A 16 12.10 -5.86 -2.22
C THR A 16 10.89 -5.42 -1.40
N ILE A 17 9.93 -6.33 -1.27
CA ILE A 17 8.69 -6.17 -0.50
C ILE A 17 8.88 -6.82 0.85
N GLU A 18 8.79 -6.02 1.90
CA GLU A 18 8.91 -6.49 3.28
C GLU A 18 7.70 -6.08 4.08
N GLY A 19 7.18 -6.98 4.91
CA GLY A 19 6.02 -6.63 5.72
C GLY A 19 5.47 -7.79 6.51
N TYR A 20 4.48 -7.46 7.32
CA TYR A 20 3.66 -8.42 8.04
C TYR A 20 2.28 -7.80 8.22
N SER A 21 1.25 -8.62 8.11
CA SER A 21 -0.11 -8.18 8.37
C SER A 21 -0.98 -9.32 8.90
N ARG A 22 -1.67 -9.03 10.01
CA ARG A 22 -2.59 -9.93 10.68
C ARG A 22 -3.72 -9.10 11.28
N ALA A 23 -4.96 -9.47 10.96
CA ALA A 23 -6.13 -8.67 11.33
C ALA A 23 -6.27 -8.49 12.83
N ALA A 24 -6.54 -7.25 13.24
CA ALA A 24 -6.64 -6.80 14.63
C ALA A 24 -5.34 -6.94 15.44
N VAL A 25 -4.20 -7.19 14.78
CA VAL A 25 -2.89 -7.26 15.43
C VAL A 25 -2.01 -6.11 14.95
N GLN A 26 -1.62 -6.13 13.67
CA GLN A 26 -0.78 -5.12 13.05
C GLN A 26 -0.67 -5.37 11.54
N SER A 27 -0.54 -4.30 10.76
CA SER A 27 -0.26 -4.27 9.33
C SER A 27 0.79 -3.19 9.06
N TYR A 28 1.86 -3.57 8.35
CA TYR A 28 2.91 -2.65 7.88
C TYR A 28 3.68 -3.26 6.73
N TRP A 29 4.08 -2.40 5.80
CA TRP A 29 4.78 -2.78 4.58
C TRP A 29 5.87 -1.78 4.23
N ARG A 30 6.97 -2.24 3.65
CA ARG A 30 8.03 -1.43 3.05
C ARG A 30 8.33 -1.94 1.65
N ILE A 31 8.45 -1.01 0.71
CA ILE A 31 9.04 -1.26 -0.61
C ILE A 31 10.40 -0.56 -0.63
N LEU A 32 11.47 -1.33 -0.51
CA LEU A 32 12.80 -0.81 -0.16
C LEU A 32 13.34 0.19 -1.20
N GLU A 33 13.29 -0.18 -2.47
CA GLU A 33 13.85 0.58 -3.59
C GLU A 33 13.06 1.87 -3.86
N LEU A 34 11.76 1.85 -3.57
CA LEU A 34 10.87 3.02 -3.66
C LEU A 34 10.94 3.91 -2.41
N LYS A 35 11.67 3.48 -1.36
CA LYS A 35 11.86 4.20 -0.09
C LYS A 35 10.56 4.64 0.57
N LEU A 36 9.51 3.83 0.44
CA LEU A 36 8.19 4.09 0.98
C LEU A 36 7.68 2.90 1.79
N GLY A 37 6.65 3.16 2.59
CA GLY A 37 5.92 2.12 3.30
C GLY A 37 4.42 2.37 3.36
N PHE A 38 3.68 1.32 3.66
CA PHE A 38 2.23 1.35 3.83
C PHE A 38 1.84 0.88 5.22
N ASP A 39 0.95 1.63 5.87
CA ASP A 39 0.50 1.46 7.25
C ASP A 39 1.63 1.40 8.29
N LEU A 40 1.26 1.62 9.55
CA LEU A 40 2.14 1.71 10.71
C LEU A 40 1.48 1.03 11.92
N GLY A 41 0.93 -0.17 11.76
CA GLY A 41 0.45 -0.98 12.88
C GLY A 41 1.57 -1.35 13.86
N ALA A 42 2.71 -1.70 13.30
CA ALA A 42 4.00 -1.82 13.98
C ALA A 42 5.08 -1.16 13.14
N HIS A 43 6.30 -1.07 13.68
CA HIS A 43 7.44 -0.54 12.95
C HIS A 43 8.70 -1.36 13.26
N PRO A 44 9.06 -2.33 12.41
CA PRO A 44 10.34 -3.04 12.48
C PRO A 44 11.54 -2.08 12.54
N TRP A 45 12.58 -2.41 13.30
CA TRP A 45 13.75 -1.53 13.43
C TRP A 45 14.46 -1.31 12.10
N SER A 46 14.46 -2.32 11.22
CA SER A 46 15.01 -2.25 9.87
C SER A 46 14.37 -1.13 9.03
N PHE A 47 13.14 -0.72 9.33
CA PHE A 47 12.37 0.26 8.55
C PHE A 47 12.71 1.71 8.86
N MET A 48 13.60 1.95 9.84
CA MET A 48 13.90 3.30 10.33
C MET A 48 14.34 4.27 9.23
N GLY A 49 14.99 3.79 8.17
CA GLY A 49 15.40 4.58 7.00
C GLY A 49 14.24 5.14 6.17
N THR A 50 13.07 4.52 6.18
CA THR A 50 11.93 4.89 5.35
C THR A 50 11.26 6.16 5.87
N GLY A 51 11.29 7.23 5.08
CA GLY A 51 10.77 8.55 5.47
C GLY A 51 9.36 8.85 4.96
N THR A 52 8.82 8.05 4.04
CA THR A 52 7.53 8.30 3.39
C THR A 52 6.56 7.16 3.67
N TRP A 53 5.42 7.48 4.26
CA TRP A 53 4.43 6.50 4.68
C TRP A 53 3.04 6.84 4.17
N PHE A 54 2.31 5.83 3.72
CA PHE A 54 0.93 5.92 3.25
C PHE A 54 0.05 5.07 4.16
N ILE A 55 -0.80 5.71 4.96
CA ILE A 55 -1.69 5.01 5.90
C ILE A 55 -3.07 4.94 5.26
N THR A 56 -3.59 3.72 5.13
CA THR A 56 -4.87 3.45 4.47
C THR A 56 -6.05 3.94 5.32
N HIS A 57 -6.01 3.69 6.63
CA HIS A 57 -7.04 4.08 7.58
C HIS A 57 -6.49 4.07 9.03
N THR A 58 -7.30 4.49 10.00
CA THR A 58 -6.86 4.75 11.39
C THR A 58 -7.24 3.69 12.41
N HIS A 59 -7.60 2.47 12.00
CA HIS A 59 -7.66 1.37 12.97
C HIS A 59 -6.29 1.12 13.59
N LEU A 60 -6.27 0.68 14.84
CA LEU A 60 -5.04 0.65 15.65
C LEU A 60 -3.97 -0.27 15.07
N ASP A 61 -4.38 -1.40 14.50
CA ASP A 61 -3.50 -2.31 13.77
C ASP A 61 -2.93 -1.72 12.48
N HIS A 62 -3.29 -0.49 12.08
CA HIS A 62 -2.71 0.21 10.93
C HIS A 62 -1.99 1.51 11.30
N ILE A 63 -2.08 1.99 12.54
CA ILE A 63 -1.50 3.29 12.93
C ILE A 63 -0.80 3.32 14.29
N ALA A 64 -0.96 2.30 15.14
CA ALA A 64 -0.51 2.34 16.54
C ALA A 64 0.97 2.69 16.71
N ALA A 65 1.84 2.31 15.76
CA ALA A 65 3.27 2.60 15.84
C ALA A 65 3.66 4.02 15.41
N LEU A 66 2.73 4.83 14.90
CA LEU A 66 3.01 6.18 14.44
C LEU A 66 3.77 7.03 15.49
N PRO A 67 3.31 7.14 16.77
CA PRO A 67 4.02 8.00 17.72
C PRO A 67 5.42 7.47 18.07
N VAL A 68 5.58 6.15 18.26
CA VAL A 68 6.88 5.56 18.61
C VAL A 68 7.87 5.63 17.44
N TYR A 69 7.38 5.50 16.20
CA TYR A 69 8.17 5.72 15.00
C TYR A 69 8.73 7.15 14.93
N LEU A 70 7.88 8.17 15.13
CA LEU A 70 8.30 9.57 15.13
C LEU A 70 9.31 9.87 16.25
N ALA A 71 9.06 9.35 17.46
CA ALA A 71 9.97 9.51 18.59
C ALA A 71 11.35 8.91 18.32
N ARG A 72 11.41 7.70 17.73
CA ARG A 72 12.67 7.02 17.38
C ARG A 72 13.45 7.78 16.30
N ARG A 73 12.79 8.23 15.23
CA ARG A 73 13.45 9.05 14.19
C ARG A 73 14.02 10.35 14.73
N ARG A 74 13.28 11.05 15.61
CA ARG A 74 13.78 12.24 16.31
C ARG A 74 15.03 11.90 17.14
N MET A 75 14.98 10.84 17.93
CA MET A 75 16.11 10.41 18.78
C MET A 75 17.35 10.12 17.92
N MET A 76 17.16 9.55 16.74
CA MET A 76 18.22 9.25 15.78
C MET A 76 18.61 10.45 14.89
N LYS A 77 18.09 11.65 15.17
CA LYS A 77 18.35 12.90 14.43
C LYS A 77 18.09 12.77 12.92
N MET A 78 17.08 12.01 12.54
CA MET A 78 16.67 11.85 11.15
C MET A 78 15.72 12.96 10.73
N GLU A 79 15.66 13.24 9.43
CA GLU A 79 14.69 14.18 8.87
C GLU A 79 13.25 13.77 9.25
N PRO A 80 12.38 14.76 9.58
CA PRO A 80 10.96 14.51 9.81
C PRO A 80 10.34 13.76 8.64
N PRO A 81 9.62 12.65 8.89
CA PRO A 81 9.00 11.89 7.82
C PRO A 81 7.76 12.60 7.29
N ARG A 82 7.37 12.22 6.06
CA ARG A 82 6.10 12.59 5.45
C ARG A 82 5.12 11.43 5.55
N ILE A 83 3.91 11.72 6.01
CA ILE A 83 2.90 10.72 6.30
C ILE A 83 1.59 11.15 5.66
N TYR A 84 1.14 10.34 4.70
CA TYR A 84 -0.12 10.51 4.00
C TYR A 84 -1.20 9.70 4.71
N VAL A 85 -2.33 10.32 5.01
CA VAL A 85 -3.45 9.72 5.75
C VAL A 85 -4.78 10.17 5.13
N PRO A 86 -5.90 9.45 5.31
CA PRO A 86 -7.20 9.96 4.89
C PRO A 86 -7.42 11.36 5.46
N GLU A 87 -7.84 12.31 4.62
CA GLU A 87 -7.91 13.73 5.01
C GLU A 87 -8.74 13.94 6.30
N SER A 88 -9.83 13.18 6.45
CA SER A 88 -10.69 13.22 7.64
C SER A 88 -9.97 12.87 8.95
N ALA A 89 -8.83 12.18 8.90
CA ALA A 89 -8.05 11.74 10.06
C ALA A 89 -6.98 12.74 10.52
N VAL A 90 -6.65 13.75 9.69
CA VAL A 90 -5.51 14.66 9.93
C VAL A 90 -5.61 15.33 11.30
N ASP A 91 -6.75 15.97 11.61
CA ASP A 91 -6.93 16.69 12.88
C ASP A 91 -6.89 15.73 14.09
N SER A 92 -7.52 14.56 13.99
CA SER A 92 -7.50 13.55 15.05
C SER A 92 -6.09 13.05 15.34
N ILE A 93 -5.29 12.79 14.31
CA ILE A 93 -3.89 12.37 14.45
C ILE A 93 -3.05 13.50 15.05
N GLN A 94 -3.23 14.75 14.61
CA GLN A 94 -2.55 15.90 15.21
C GLN A 94 -2.89 16.08 16.70
N LYS A 95 -4.15 15.85 17.10
CA LYS A 95 -4.56 15.85 18.51
C LYS A 95 -3.89 14.72 19.29
N LEU A 96 -3.88 13.51 18.74
CA LEU A 96 -3.19 12.35 19.32
C LEU A 96 -1.71 12.65 19.55
N LEU A 97 -0.98 13.12 18.53
CA LEU A 97 0.45 13.43 18.63
C LEU A 97 0.74 14.53 19.66
N ARG A 98 -0.15 15.53 19.81
CA ARG A 98 -0.05 16.54 20.87
C ARG A 98 -0.22 15.93 22.27
N ILE A 99 -1.16 15.01 22.45
CA ILE A 99 -1.35 14.31 23.73
C ILE A 99 -0.12 13.45 24.04
N VAL A 100 0.37 12.65 23.08
CA VAL A 100 1.58 11.83 23.28
C VAL A 100 2.79 12.71 23.57
N THR A 101 2.95 13.84 22.88
CA THR A 101 4.04 14.81 23.17
C THR A 101 4.00 15.29 24.62
N ARG A 102 2.81 15.51 25.20
CA ARG A 102 2.67 15.92 26.62
C ARG A 102 3.03 14.80 27.59
N LEU A 103 2.67 13.55 27.25
CA LEU A 103 2.98 12.37 28.06
C LEU A 103 4.47 12.01 28.01
N ASP A 104 5.02 11.88 26.80
CA ASP A 104 6.42 11.50 26.54
C ASP A 104 7.42 12.65 26.82
N ARG A 105 6.93 13.89 26.88
CA ARG A 105 7.74 15.12 26.97
C ARG A 105 8.73 15.29 25.82
N GLY A 106 8.43 14.70 24.66
CA GLY A 106 9.25 14.75 23.47
C GLY A 106 8.44 15.16 22.24
N ARG A 107 8.98 16.08 21.43
CA ARG A 107 8.35 16.53 20.17
C ARG A 107 8.17 15.37 19.19
N LEU A 108 7.08 15.32 18.42
CA LEU A 108 6.87 14.29 17.40
C LEU A 108 6.80 14.95 16.01
N PRO A 109 7.94 15.35 15.42
CA PRO A 109 7.95 16.09 14.16
C PRO A 109 7.59 15.17 12.98
N CYS A 110 6.64 15.60 12.16
CA CYS A 110 6.30 14.98 10.88
C CYS A 110 5.57 15.98 9.98
N GLU A 111 5.63 15.76 8.68
CA GLU A 111 4.71 16.38 7.71
C GLU A 111 3.51 15.44 7.55
N LEU A 112 2.35 15.84 8.08
CA LEU A 112 1.11 15.07 7.96
C LEU A 112 0.26 15.65 6.81
N VAL A 113 0.02 14.84 5.79
CA VAL A 113 -0.69 15.24 4.56
C VAL A 113 -1.97 14.46 4.44
N GLY A 114 -3.10 15.17 4.37
CA GLY A 114 -4.41 14.56 4.11
C GLY A 114 -4.56 14.20 2.64
N VAL A 115 -5.15 13.03 2.36
CA VAL A 115 -5.43 12.56 1.00
C VAL A 115 -6.89 12.17 0.81
N ARG A 116 -7.35 12.26 -0.44
CA ARG A 116 -8.67 11.89 -0.92
C ARG A 116 -8.54 10.94 -2.12
N PRO A 117 -9.54 10.07 -2.37
CA PRO A 117 -9.63 9.34 -3.62
C PRO A 117 -9.52 10.26 -4.84
N GLY A 118 -8.70 9.87 -5.81
CA GLY A 118 -8.39 10.66 -7.01
C GLY A 118 -7.16 11.57 -6.88
N ASP A 119 -6.61 11.75 -5.68
CA ASP A 119 -5.37 12.51 -5.51
C ASP A 119 -4.18 11.80 -6.16
N GLU A 120 -3.24 12.60 -6.66
CA GLU A 120 -1.93 12.16 -7.15
C GLU A 120 -0.80 12.76 -6.31
N ILE A 121 0.13 11.91 -5.91
CA ILE A 121 1.24 12.26 -5.02
C ILE A 121 2.54 12.00 -5.77
N GLU A 122 3.21 13.06 -6.17
CA GLU A 122 4.50 12.95 -6.84
C GLU A 122 5.62 12.61 -5.85
N LEU A 123 6.27 11.46 -6.07
CA LEU A 123 7.44 11.03 -5.28
C LEU A 123 8.75 11.43 -5.95
N SER A 124 8.81 11.31 -7.27
CA SER A 124 9.92 11.75 -8.11
C SER A 124 9.44 12.02 -9.54
N ARG A 125 10.36 12.39 -10.44
CA ARG A 125 10.05 12.51 -11.88
C ARG A 125 9.53 11.20 -12.46
N GLU A 126 9.98 10.08 -11.91
CA GLU A 126 9.75 8.72 -12.35
C GLU A 126 8.66 8.00 -11.55
N HIS A 127 8.24 8.51 -10.38
CA HIS A 127 7.26 7.82 -9.53
C HIS A 127 6.15 8.74 -9.05
N VAL A 128 4.91 8.26 -9.19
CA VAL A 128 3.69 8.91 -8.69
C VAL A 128 2.84 7.88 -7.96
N VAL A 129 2.12 8.29 -6.92
CA VAL A 129 1.13 7.46 -6.24
C VAL A 129 -0.26 8.02 -6.50
N SER A 130 -1.17 7.19 -6.98
CA SER A 130 -2.60 7.55 -7.04
C SER A 130 -3.33 6.98 -5.83
N VAL A 131 -4.31 7.72 -5.34
CA VAL A 131 -5.15 7.32 -4.21
C VAL A 131 -6.49 6.81 -4.73
N SER A 132 -6.91 5.63 -4.30
CA SER A 132 -8.19 5.02 -4.69
C SER A 132 -9.17 4.96 -3.52
N GLU A 133 -10.46 5.03 -3.83
CA GLU A 133 -11.52 4.82 -2.84
C GLU A 133 -11.63 3.35 -2.46
N THR A 134 -11.77 3.07 -1.16
CA THR A 134 -12.02 1.73 -0.60
C THR A 134 -13.32 1.69 0.18
N CYS A 135 -13.77 0.48 0.54
CA CYS A 135 -15.02 0.26 1.25
C CYS A 135 -14.76 -0.33 2.65
N HIS A 136 -14.65 0.53 3.66
CA HIS A 136 -14.37 0.11 5.03
C HIS A 136 -15.27 0.82 6.06
N THR A 137 -15.26 0.36 7.32
CA THR A 137 -16.14 0.91 8.38
C THR A 137 -15.80 2.34 8.80
N ILE A 138 -14.61 2.80 8.47
CA ILE A 138 -14.14 4.18 8.65
C ILE A 138 -13.59 4.71 7.32
N PRO A 139 -13.42 6.04 7.15
CA PRO A 139 -12.75 6.59 5.98
C PRO A 139 -11.42 5.88 5.72
N SER A 140 -11.29 5.35 4.52
CA SER A 140 -10.18 4.52 4.08
C SER A 140 -9.85 4.80 2.63
N VAL A 141 -8.60 4.56 2.25
CA VAL A 141 -8.12 4.66 0.88
C VAL A 141 -7.14 3.53 0.56
N GLY A 142 -7.02 3.21 -0.73
CA GLY A 142 -5.97 2.38 -1.29
C GLY A 142 -4.95 3.22 -2.05
N TYR A 143 -3.80 2.63 -2.37
CA TYR A 143 -2.70 3.31 -3.04
C TYR A 143 -2.17 2.47 -4.20
N VAL A 144 -1.85 3.13 -5.32
CA VAL A 144 -1.12 2.51 -6.45
C VAL A 144 0.09 3.35 -6.77
N VAL A 145 1.27 2.74 -6.70
CA VAL A 145 2.54 3.35 -7.09
C VAL A 145 2.81 3.05 -8.55
N TRP A 146 3.12 4.08 -9.33
CA TRP A 146 3.32 4.01 -10.77
C TRP A 146 4.76 4.34 -11.16
N ASP A 147 5.31 3.59 -12.11
CA ASP A 147 6.47 4.02 -12.90
C ASP A 147 5.96 4.98 -13.99
N ARG A 148 6.50 6.20 -14.01
CA ARG A 148 6.11 7.30 -14.88
C ARG A 148 7.25 7.60 -15.83
N ARG A 149 7.01 7.41 -17.13
CA ARG A 149 7.98 7.70 -18.19
C ARG A 149 7.42 8.69 -19.17
N ARG A 150 8.28 9.54 -19.73
CA ARG A 150 7.92 10.41 -20.86
C ARG A 150 8.47 9.81 -22.15
N LYS A 151 7.60 9.50 -23.10
CA LYS A 151 7.96 9.00 -24.43
C LYS A 151 7.69 10.06 -25.48
N LEU A 152 8.46 10.05 -26.56
CA LEU A 152 8.22 10.94 -27.70
C LEU A 152 6.83 10.66 -28.28
N LYS A 153 6.05 11.72 -28.54
CA LYS A 153 4.75 11.59 -29.21
C LYS A 153 4.94 11.03 -30.63
N SER A 154 3.96 10.26 -31.09
CA SER A 154 4.01 9.61 -32.41
C SER A 154 4.24 10.62 -33.55
N GLU A 155 3.63 11.80 -33.47
CA GLU A 155 3.77 12.90 -34.44
C GLU A 155 5.20 13.45 -34.58
N PHE A 156 6.09 13.19 -33.62
CA PHE A 156 7.49 13.61 -33.67
C PHE A 156 8.46 12.44 -33.91
N GLN A 157 7.97 11.21 -34.01
CA GLN A 157 8.80 10.05 -34.32
C GLN A 157 9.36 10.16 -35.75
N GLY A 158 10.65 9.89 -35.90
CA GLY A 158 11.35 10.00 -37.20
C GLY A 158 11.89 11.39 -37.52
N LEU A 159 11.57 12.43 -36.73
CA LEU A 159 12.24 13.72 -36.87
C LEU A 159 13.71 13.63 -36.43
N PRO A 160 14.63 14.34 -37.12
CA PRO A 160 16.00 14.52 -36.67
C PRO A 160 16.07 15.09 -35.23
N GLY A 161 17.04 14.62 -34.44
CA GLY A 161 17.15 14.96 -33.02
C GLY A 161 17.37 16.46 -32.74
N ASP A 162 18.03 17.17 -33.64
CA ASP A 162 18.17 18.63 -33.63
C ASP A 162 16.82 19.33 -33.78
N ARG A 163 15.95 18.88 -34.69
CA ARG A 163 14.58 19.42 -34.87
C ARG A 163 13.70 19.16 -33.65
N ILE A 164 13.81 17.98 -33.03
CA ILE A 164 13.10 17.66 -31.78
C ILE A 164 13.58 18.56 -30.64
N ARG A 165 14.89 18.82 -30.55
CA ARG A 165 15.46 19.74 -29.56
C ARG A 165 14.95 21.15 -29.75
N ASP A 166 14.92 21.65 -30.98
CA ASP A 166 14.46 23.00 -31.29
C ASP A 166 12.98 23.19 -30.95
N LEU A 167 12.13 22.19 -31.25
CA LEU A 167 10.71 22.16 -30.83
C LEU A 167 10.57 22.21 -29.29
N ARG A 168 11.41 21.45 -28.58
CA ARG A 168 11.39 21.45 -27.12
C ARG A 168 11.84 22.80 -26.54
N LEU A 169 12.85 23.43 -27.13
CA LEU A 169 13.33 24.76 -26.74
C LEU A 169 12.32 25.87 -27.08
N SER A 170 11.47 25.67 -28.10
CA SER A 170 10.36 26.58 -28.41
C SER A 170 9.13 26.37 -27.51
N GLY A 171 9.22 25.51 -26.49
CA GLY A 171 8.14 25.25 -25.53
C GLY A 171 7.10 24.22 -25.96
N VAL A 172 7.31 23.52 -27.09
CA VAL A 172 6.40 22.44 -27.51
C VAL A 172 6.67 21.20 -26.67
N ASP A 173 5.61 20.67 -26.03
CA ASP A 173 5.71 19.38 -25.35
C ASP A 173 5.73 18.24 -26.38
N VAL A 174 6.93 17.84 -26.76
CA VAL A 174 7.18 16.77 -27.72
C VAL A 174 6.97 15.37 -27.15
N THR A 175 6.67 15.26 -25.85
CA THR A 175 6.54 13.97 -25.16
C THR A 175 5.13 13.77 -24.60
N HIS A 176 4.73 12.52 -24.40
CA HIS A 176 3.55 12.16 -23.62
C HIS A 176 3.96 11.26 -22.46
N GLU A 177 3.14 11.26 -21.42
CA GLU A 177 3.34 10.44 -20.25
C GLU A 177 2.79 9.03 -20.49
N VAL A 178 3.55 8.03 -20.06
CA VAL A 178 3.15 6.63 -20.01
C VAL A 178 3.40 6.14 -18.60
N ARG A 179 2.38 5.50 -18.01
CA ARG A 179 2.44 4.96 -16.65
C ARG A 179 2.31 3.44 -16.68
N VAL A 180 3.02 2.79 -15.76
CA VAL A 180 2.88 1.35 -15.49
C VAL A 180 2.69 1.16 -13.98
N PRO A 181 1.63 0.49 -13.53
CA PRO A 181 1.40 0.28 -12.10
C PRO A 181 2.42 -0.75 -11.56
N LEU A 182 3.20 -0.34 -10.57
CA LEU A 182 4.24 -1.17 -9.95
C LEU A 182 3.69 -1.93 -8.74
N VAL A 183 3.21 -1.20 -7.74
CA VAL A 183 2.76 -1.78 -6.47
C VAL A 183 1.41 -1.18 -6.12
N ALA A 184 0.41 -2.04 -5.95
CA ALA A 184 -0.90 -1.69 -5.44
C ALA A 184 -1.05 -2.19 -4.00
N TYR A 185 -1.50 -1.32 -3.11
CA TYR A 185 -1.88 -1.66 -1.74
C TYR A 185 -3.33 -1.28 -1.50
N LEU A 186 -4.18 -2.28 -1.27
CA LEU A 186 -5.61 -2.06 -1.06
C LEU A 186 -5.90 -1.47 0.32
N GLY A 187 -5.16 -1.88 1.35
CA GLY A 187 -5.63 -1.76 2.74
C GLY A 187 -6.82 -2.67 3.01
N ASP A 188 -7.56 -2.33 4.06
CA ASP A 188 -8.80 -3.03 4.42
C ASP A 188 -9.96 -2.51 3.59
N SER A 189 -10.68 -3.41 2.94
CA SER A 189 -11.80 -3.08 2.09
C SER A 189 -12.71 -4.29 1.85
N SER A 190 -14.01 -4.03 1.68
CA SER A 190 -14.88 -4.98 0.98
C SER A 190 -14.50 -5.07 -0.52
N PRO A 191 -14.94 -6.11 -1.23
CA PRO A 191 -14.48 -6.37 -2.60
C PRO A 191 -14.73 -5.23 -3.59
N GLU A 192 -15.75 -4.40 -3.37
CA GLU A 192 -16.08 -3.24 -4.21
C GLU A 192 -14.95 -2.21 -4.24
N GLY A 193 -14.18 -2.04 -3.16
CA GLY A 193 -13.04 -1.11 -3.16
C GLY A 193 -11.93 -1.55 -4.10
N LEU A 194 -11.66 -2.86 -4.16
CA LEU A 194 -10.74 -3.43 -5.15
C LEU A 194 -11.30 -3.24 -6.57
N ASP A 195 -12.61 -3.43 -6.77
CA ASP A 195 -13.26 -3.31 -8.08
C ASP A 195 -13.22 -1.90 -8.67
N ARG A 196 -13.26 -0.87 -7.82
CA ARG A 196 -13.23 0.54 -8.22
C ARG A 196 -11.88 0.98 -8.80
N CYS A 197 -10.82 0.21 -8.61
CA CYS A 197 -9.48 0.55 -9.08
C CYS A 197 -8.91 -0.52 -10.03
N PRO A 198 -9.19 -0.43 -11.35
CA PRO A 198 -8.64 -1.36 -12.35
C PRO A 198 -7.12 -1.54 -12.26
N ALA A 199 -6.40 -0.44 -11.96
CA ALA A 199 -4.95 -0.44 -11.79
C ALA A 199 -4.44 -1.43 -10.73
N MET A 200 -5.25 -1.78 -9.72
CA MET A 200 -4.87 -2.79 -8.72
C MET A 200 -4.78 -4.20 -9.33
N PHE A 201 -5.60 -4.50 -10.33
CA PHE A 201 -5.54 -5.77 -11.06
C PHE A 201 -4.40 -5.82 -12.09
N GLU A 202 -3.94 -4.65 -12.54
CA GLU A 202 -2.89 -4.48 -13.56
C GLU A 202 -1.50 -4.31 -12.95
N ALA A 203 -1.41 -3.92 -11.67
CA ALA A 203 -0.14 -3.68 -10.98
C ALA A 203 0.79 -4.89 -11.01
N MET A 204 2.10 -4.69 -11.13
CA MET A 204 3.06 -5.79 -11.07
C MET A 204 2.91 -6.60 -9.76
N VAL A 205 2.79 -5.91 -8.63
CA VAL A 205 2.55 -6.51 -7.31
C VAL A 205 1.26 -5.94 -6.72
N LEU A 206 0.34 -6.81 -6.30
CA LEU A 206 -0.83 -6.44 -5.51
C LEU A 206 -0.68 -6.97 -4.09
N ILE A 207 -0.85 -6.10 -3.09
CA ILE A 207 -0.97 -6.46 -1.68
C ILE A 207 -2.42 -6.18 -1.27
N THR A 208 -3.17 -7.24 -0.94
CA THR A 208 -4.62 -7.16 -0.73
C THR A 208 -5.05 -8.00 0.48
N GLU A 209 -6.05 -7.50 1.22
CA GLU A 209 -6.61 -8.23 2.35
C GLU A 209 -7.33 -9.53 1.90
N LEU A 210 -7.25 -10.55 2.76
CA LEU A 210 -7.99 -11.79 2.62
C LEU A 210 -8.43 -12.28 4.00
N THR A 211 -9.14 -11.40 4.71
CA THR A 211 -9.41 -11.56 6.15
C THR A 211 -10.09 -12.88 6.48
N PHE A 212 -11.00 -13.36 5.63
CA PHE A 212 -11.79 -14.57 5.89
C PHE A 212 -11.66 -15.62 4.78
N VAL A 213 -11.47 -16.89 5.17
CA VAL A 213 -11.36 -18.01 4.23
C VAL A 213 -12.37 -19.14 4.47
N ALA A 214 -12.98 -19.20 5.67
CA ALA A 214 -13.83 -20.31 6.07
C ALA A 214 -15.26 -20.21 5.53
N HIS A 215 -15.78 -21.35 5.04
CA HIS A 215 -17.06 -21.46 4.35
C HIS A 215 -18.31 -21.07 5.18
N ASN A 216 -18.23 -21.18 6.51
CA ASN A 216 -19.35 -20.89 7.41
C ASN A 216 -19.55 -19.40 7.69
N HIS A 217 -18.76 -18.52 7.08
CA HIS A 217 -18.91 -17.08 7.26
C HIS A 217 -19.94 -16.50 6.29
N ARG A 218 -20.80 -15.63 6.81
CA ARG A 218 -21.79 -14.87 6.03
C ARG A 218 -21.10 -13.70 5.34
N LYS A 219 -21.03 -13.73 4.01
CA LYS A 219 -20.35 -12.71 3.19
C LYS A 219 -20.95 -11.33 3.41
N GLU A 220 -22.28 -11.24 3.54
CA GLU A 220 -22.99 -9.99 3.77
C GLU A 220 -22.50 -9.30 5.05
N LYS A 221 -22.19 -10.09 6.09
CA LYS A 221 -21.63 -9.56 7.33
C LYS A 221 -20.18 -9.14 7.16
N ILE A 222 -19.38 -9.93 6.44
CA ILE A 222 -17.97 -9.62 6.14
C ILE A 222 -17.88 -8.30 5.36
N HIS A 223 -18.65 -8.14 4.29
CA HIS A 223 -18.68 -6.93 3.47
C HIS A 223 -19.18 -5.71 4.24
N LYS A 224 -20.18 -5.88 5.13
CA LYS A 224 -20.65 -4.80 6.02
C LYS A 224 -19.55 -4.27 6.95
N PHE A 225 -18.62 -5.13 7.37
CA PHE A 225 -17.45 -4.72 8.15
C PHE A 225 -16.25 -4.33 7.28
N GLY A 226 -16.44 -4.25 5.96
CA GLY A 226 -15.42 -3.73 5.06
C GLY A 226 -14.25 -4.68 4.85
N HIS A 227 -14.52 -5.98 4.71
CA HIS A 227 -13.49 -7.00 4.49
C HIS A 227 -13.83 -7.96 3.34
N MET A 228 -12.85 -8.79 2.95
CA MET A 228 -12.99 -9.79 1.88
C MET A 228 -13.02 -11.22 2.42
N HIS A 229 -13.77 -12.06 1.69
CA HIS A 229 -13.71 -13.51 1.81
C HIS A 229 -12.91 -14.13 0.64
N LEU A 230 -12.33 -15.32 0.82
CA LEU A 230 -11.64 -16.08 -0.22
C LEU A 230 -12.45 -16.23 -1.52
N ASP A 231 -13.75 -16.45 -1.39
CA ASP A 231 -14.63 -16.56 -2.56
C ASP A 231 -14.73 -15.25 -3.36
N ASP A 232 -14.51 -14.10 -2.73
CA ASP A 232 -14.51 -12.81 -3.42
C ASP A 232 -13.25 -12.65 -4.27
N LEU A 233 -12.11 -13.13 -3.78
CA LEU A 233 -10.87 -13.25 -4.56
C LEU A 233 -11.10 -14.19 -5.75
N LEU A 234 -11.69 -15.37 -5.52
CA LEU A 234 -11.96 -16.37 -6.57
C LEU A 234 -12.91 -15.85 -7.64
N ALA A 235 -13.92 -15.07 -7.27
CA ALA A 235 -14.85 -14.45 -8.22
C ALA A 235 -14.17 -13.43 -9.15
N ARG A 236 -12.97 -12.95 -8.80
CA ARG A 236 -12.17 -11.98 -9.58
C ARG A 236 -10.95 -12.61 -10.22
N ARG A 237 -10.80 -13.94 -10.15
CA ARG A 237 -9.64 -14.70 -10.64
C ARG A 237 -9.14 -14.24 -12.00
N ASP A 238 -10.05 -14.10 -12.96
CA ASP A 238 -9.71 -13.82 -14.36
C ASP A 238 -9.35 -12.36 -14.61
N ARG A 239 -9.57 -11.47 -13.64
CA ARG A 239 -9.22 -10.05 -13.73
C ARG A 239 -7.76 -9.79 -13.34
N PHE A 240 -7.16 -10.64 -12.50
CA PHE A 240 -5.81 -10.42 -12.00
C PHE A 240 -4.75 -10.63 -13.10
N GLN A 241 -4.13 -9.55 -13.52
CA GLN A 241 -2.99 -9.53 -14.45
C GLN A 241 -1.64 -9.36 -13.72
N ASN A 242 -1.68 -9.23 -12.39
CA ASN A 242 -0.50 -9.05 -11.54
C ASN A 242 0.50 -10.19 -11.70
N ASP A 243 1.80 -9.92 -11.61
CA ASP A 243 2.80 -10.99 -11.52
C ASP A 243 2.75 -11.68 -10.16
N VAL A 244 2.51 -10.89 -9.10
CA VAL A 244 2.48 -11.34 -7.70
C VAL A 244 1.26 -10.75 -7.01
N ILE A 245 0.53 -11.59 -6.28
CA ILE A 245 -0.58 -11.19 -5.41
C ILE A 245 -0.25 -11.66 -4.01
N ILE A 246 -0.04 -10.74 -3.08
CA ILE A 246 0.17 -11.02 -1.67
C ILE A 246 -1.19 -10.90 -0.98
N ALA A 247 -1.76 -12.06 -0.63
CA ALA A 247 -2.95 -12.12 0.22
C ALA A 247 -2.54 -12.11 1.67
N THR A 248 -3.11 -11.19 2.45
CA THR A 248 -2.67 -10.91 3.82
C THR A 248 -3.83 -10.56 4.75
N HIS A 249 -3.55 -10.01 5.93
CA HIS A 249 -4.57 -9.56 6.88
C HIS A 249 -5.50 -10.68 7.35
N PHE A 250 -5.00 -11.91 7.42
CA PHE A 250 -5.84 -13.05 7.81
C PHE A 250 -6.35 -12.92 9.24
N SER A 251 -7.60 -13.35 9.47
CA SER A 251 -8.21 -13.34 10.80
C SER A 251 -7.45 -14.24 11.79
N THR A 252 -7.23 -13.74 13.00
CA THR A 252 -6.72 -14.49 14.16
C THR A 252 -7.62 -15.66 14.60
N ARG A 253 -8.85 -15.75 14.07
CA ARG A 253 -9.78 -16.87 14.32
C ARG A 253 -9.31 -18.21 13.76
N TYR A 254 -8.30 -18.21 12.90
CA TYR A 254 -7.76 -19.42 12.28
C TYR A 254 -6.29 -19.56 12.61
N THR A 255 -5.81 -20.80 12.70
CA THR A 255 -4.37 -21.08 12.66
C THR A 255 -3.84 -20.96 11.23
N ASP A 256 -2.55 -20.72 11.09
CA ASP A 256 -1.91 -20.57 9.78
C ASP A 256 -2.04 -21.84 8.93
N ASP A 257 -1.87 -23.01 9.54
CA ASP A 257 -2.10 -24.30 8.89
C ASP A 257 -3.54 -24.47 8.37
N ARG A 258 -4.53 -23.95 9.11
CA ARG A 258 -5.93 -24.02 8.71
C ARG A 258 -6.18 -23.10 7.52
N ILE A 259 -5.58 -21.91 7.52
CA ILE A 259 -5.69 -20.97 6.40
C ILE A 259 -5.08 -21.60 5.14
N ARG A 260 -3.83 -22.09 5.22
CA ARG A 260 -3.14 -22.76 4.12
C ARG A 260 -3.97 -23.91 3.56
N ARG A 261 -4.40 -24.85 4.41
CA ARG A 261 -5.25 -25.99 4.00
C ARG A 261 -6.54 -25.59 3.27
N ILE A 262 -7.21 -24.52 3.73
CA ILE A 262 -8.44 -24.05 3.08
C ILE A 262 -8.16 -23.47 1.71
N ILE A 263 -7.10 -22.64 1.58
CA ILE A 263 -6.71 -22.02 0.32
C ILE A 263 -6.21 -23.10 -0.65
N ASP A 264 -5.30 -23.99 -0.24
CA ASP A 264 -4.77 -25.08 -1.07
C ASP A 264 -5.89 -25.94 -1.66
N ARG A 265 -6.94 -26.20 -0.87
CA ARG A 265 -8.09 -26.99 -1.32
C ARG A 265 -8.98 -26.24 -2.32
N LYS A 266 -9.19 -24.93 -2.14
CA LYS A 266 -10.09 -24.13 -2.99
C LYS A 266 -9.40 -23.53 -4.21
N LEU A 267 -8.09 -23.35 -4.14
CA LEU A 267 -7.25 -22.68 -5.13
C LEU A 267 -5.88 -23.36 -5.23
N PRO A 268 -5.84 -24.65 -5.63
CA PRO A 268 -4.62 -25.45 -5.58
C PRO A 268 -3.49 -24.92 -6.46
N ASP A 269 -3.82 -24.25 -7.57
CA ASP A 269 -2.85 -23.69 -8.50
C ASP A 269 -2.33 -22.31 -8.07
N MET A 270 -2.88 -21.71 -7.00
CA MET A 270 -2.44 -20.41 -6.46
C MET A 270 -2.40 -19.29 -7.52
N LEU A 271 -3.42 -19.22 -8.38
CA LEU A 271 -3.48 -18.30 -9.53
C LEU A 271 -2.27 -18.47 -10.47
N GLY A 272 -1.90 -19.70 -10.79
CA GLY A 272 -0.68 -20.04 -11.52
C GLY A 272 0.61 -19.73 -10.74
N GLY A 273 0.61 -19.91 -9.42
CA GLY A 273 1.74 -19.64 -8.52
C GLY A 273 1.97 -18.17 -8.17
N ARG A 274 1.13 -17.26 -8.67
CA ARG A 274 1.21 -15.80 -8.46
C ARG A 274 0.72 -15.39 -7.08
N LEU A 275 -0.21 -16.13 -6.50
CA LEU A 275 -0.74 -15.88 -5.15
C LEU A 275 0.27 -16.31 -4.08
N LYS A 276 0.61 -15.39 -3.18
CA LYS A 276 1.43 -15.60 -1.99
C LYS A 276 0.55 -15.44 -0.76
N VAL A 277 0.36 -16.54 -0.02
CA VAL A 277 -0.35 -16.54 1.27
C VAL A 277 0.62 -16.04 2.35
N TRP A 278 0.43 -14.80 2.79
CA TRP A 278 1.30 -14.09 3.73
C TRP A 278 0.85 -14.34 5.17
N LEU A 279 1.53 -15.27 5.87
CA LEU A 279 1.25 -15.71 7.24
C LEU A 279 2.53 -15.67 8.05
#